data_AF-A0A7W1NRE9-F1
#
_entry.id   AF-A0A7W1NRE9-F1
#
_cell.length_a   1.000
_cell.length_b   1.000
_cell.length_c   1.000
_cell.angle_alpha   90.00
_cell.angle_beta   90.00
_cell.angle_gamma   90.00
#
_symmetry.space_group_name_H-M   'P 1'
#
loop_
_entity.id
_entity.type
_entity.pdbx_description
1 polymer ?
#
loop_
_entity_poly.entity_id
_entity_poly.type
_entity_poly.pdbx_seq_one_letter_code
_entity_poly.pdbx_strand_id
1 'polypeptide(L)'
;MASASHASQQELDPQNWKQDVAPFQKANWRESIWMCATSILPFFVLWYLMYRSLEVSYIITLLLALPAAGFTMRMFIIFHDAGHGSFFPSRKWNDFIGIFTGIFLMTPYWAWRHSHAIHHATAGDLDRRGTGDIWTMTKEEYYKQPKWKRFGYWLYRNPFVIFVIGPTLDFVVLQRLYPINAATDPREKRSVMFTNVMLLIIFVIAALTIGL
;
A
#
# COMPACT_ATOMS: atom_id res chain seq x y z
N MET A 1 -17.75 -16.43 18.58
CA MET A 1 -18.71 -16.79 17.52
C MET A 1 -19.97 -15.94 17.74
N ALA A 2 -20.08 -14.81 17.05
CA ALA A 2 -21.35 -14.10 16.96
C ALA A 2 -22.10 -14.72 15.77
N SER A 3 -23.25 -15.31 16.08
CA SER A 3 -24.21 -15.85 15.12
C SER A 3 -24.52 -14.79 14.06
N ALA A 4 -24.18 -15.07 12.80
CA ALA A 4 -24.71 -14.35 11.66
C ALA A 4 -26.20 -14.73 11.54
N SER A 5 -27.06 -14.00 12.26
CA SER A 5 -28.50 -14.06 12.04
C SER A 5 -28.75 -13.74 10.57
N HIS A 6 -29.52 -14.59 9.89
CA HIS A 6 -30.06 -14.33 8.56
C HIS A 6 -30.69 -12.93 8.50
N ALA A 7 -29.93 -11.95 8.04
CA ALA A 7 -30.49 -10.70 7.56
C ALA A 7 -31.32 -11.06 6.33
N SER A 8 -32.63 -10.83 6.41
CA SER A 8 -33.49 -10.89 5.24
C SER A 8 -32.82 -10.07 4.12
N GLN A 9 -32.78 -10.62 2.91
CA GLN A 9 -32.36 -9.88 1.72
C GLN A 9 -33.37 -8.75 1.49
N GLN A 10 -33.17 -7.64 2.19
CA GLN A 10 -33.94 -6.42 2.01
C GLN A 10 -33.49 -5.85 0.67
N GLU A 11 -34.39 -5.81 -0.32
CA GLU A 11 -34.11 -5.17 -1.61
C GLU A 11 -33.65 -3.74 -1.34
N LEU A 12 -32.41 -3.44 -1.75
CA LEU A 12 -31.81 -2.12 -1.59
C LEU A 12 -32.64 -1.11 -2.39
N ASP A 13 -33.10 -0.04 -1.73
CA ASP A 13 -33.84 1.02 -2.40
C ASP A 13 -32.83 1.97 -3.08
N PRO A 14 -32.80 2.05 -4.43
CA PRO A 14 -31.85 2.90 -5.14
C PRO A 14 -31.96 4.38 -4.75
N GLN A 15 -33.09 4.83 -4.22
CA GLN A 15 -33.31 6.21 -3.77
C GLN A 15 -32.79 6.46 -2.35
N ASN A 16 -32.71 5.42 -1.51
CA ASN A 16 -32.30 5.50 -0.10
C ASN A 16 -30.97 4.80 0.21
N TRP A 17 -30.18 4.44 -0.80
CA TRP A 17 -28.92 3.70 -0.66
C TRP A 17 -27.97 4.25 0.43
N LYS A 18 -27.95 5.56 0.68
CA LYS A 18 -27.13 6.18 1.74
C LYS A 18 -27.52 5.70 3.14
N GLN A 19 -28.81 5.52 3.40
CA GLN A 19 -29.32 5.01 4.66
C GLN A 19 -29.00 3.53 4.80
N ASP A 20 -29.16 2.77 3.71
CA ASP A 20 -28.86 1.33 3.68
C ASP A 20 -27.38 1.04 3.97
N VAL A 21 -26.46 1.88 3.49
CA VAL A 21 -25.02 1.69 3.74
C VAL A 21 -24.52 2.32 5.05
N ALA A 22 -25.31 3.17 5.70
CA ALA A 22 -24.88 3.91 6.90
C ALA A 22 -24.39 3.02 8.06
N PRO A 23 -24.99 1.83 8.34
CA PRO A 23 -24.48 0.94 9.38
C PRO A 23 -23.07 0.42 9.11
N PHE A 24 -22.70 0.27 7.83
CA PHE A 24 -21.41 -0.28 7.40
C PHE A 24 -20.30 0.78 7.28
N GLN A 25 -20.61 2.05 7.47
CA GLN A 25 -19.64 3.15 7.40
C GLN A 25 -18.85 3.36 8.71
N LYS A 26 -19.24 2.68 9.79
CA LYS A 26 -18.63 2.87 11.11
C LYS A 26 -17.53 1.84 11.36
N ALA A 27 -16.32 2.35 11.57
CA ALA A 27 -15.21 1.52 12.03
C ALA A 27 -15.47 0.96 13.45
N ASN A 28 -14.97 -0.23 13.74
CA ASN A 28 -15.05 -0.87 15.05
C ASN A 28 -13.65 -1.11 15.62
N TRP A 29 -13.36 -0.48 16.76
CA TRP A 29 -12.06 -0.54 17.42
C TRP A 29 -11.54 -1.97 17.66
N ARG A 30 -12.42 -2.90 18.07
CA ARG A 30 -12.05 -4.28 18.38
C ARG A 30 -11.68 -5.06 17.11
N GLU A 31 -12.44 -4.85 16.04
CA GLU A 31 -12.19 -5.49 14.75
C GLU A 31 -10.91 -4.96 14.12
N SER A 32 -10.68 -3.64 14.16
CA SER A 32 -9.45 -3.02 13.68
C SER A 32 -8.21 -3.58 14.39
N ILE A 33 -8.25 -3.71 15.73
CA ILE A 33 -7.15 -4.33 16.50
C ILE A 33 -6.95 -5.79 16.10
N TRP A 34 -8.04 -6.56 15.97
CA TRP A 34 -7.97 -7.95 15.58
C TRP A 34 -7.36 -8.12 14.18
N MET A 35 -7.74 -7.27 13.22
CA MET A 35 -7.18 -7.25 11.88
C MET A 35 -5.70 -6.88 11.88
N CYS A 36 -5.29 -5.92 12.71
CA CYS A 36 -3.88 -5.61 12.94
C CYS A 36 -3.12 -6.83 13.48
N ALA A 37 -3.60 -7.44 14.57
CA ALA A 37 -2.94 -8.59 15.20
C ALA A 37 -2.79 -9.76 14.23
N THR A 38 -3.86 -10.10 13.50
CA THR A 38 -3.88 -11.21 12.53
C THR A 38 -3.13 -10.94 11.24
N SER A 39 -2.64 -9.71 11.01
CA SER A 39 -1.88 -9.37 9.79
C SER A 39 -0.42 -9.07 10.10
N ILE A 40 -0.17 -8.25 11.14
CA ILE A 40 1.17 -7.79 11.51
C ILE A 40 1.95 -8.88 12.26
N LEU A 41 1.33 -9.63 13.18
CA LEU A 41 2.05 -10.68 13.91
C LEU A 41 2.52 -11.81 13.00
N PRO A 42 1.68 -12.39 12.11
CA PRO A 42 2.15 -13.44 11.20
C PRO A 42 3.21 -12.94 10.23
N PHE A 43 3.16 -11.67 9.79
CA PHE A 43 4.21 -11.07 8.97
C PHE A 43 5.58 -11.15 9.67
N PHE A 44 5.68 -10.69 10.93
CA PHE A 44 6.93 -10.74 11.68
C PHE A 44 7.37 -12.17 12.03
N VAL A 45 6.42 -13.05 12.35
CA VAL A 45 6.72 -14.47 12.57
C VAL A 45 7.30 -15.11 11.32
N LEU A 46 6.71 -14.85 10.14
CA LEU A 46 7.21 -15.38 8.88
C LEU A 46 8.59 -14.81 8.54
N TRP A 47 8.84 -13.52 8.76
CA TRP A 47 10.17 -12.92 8.61
C TRP A 47 11.22 -13.61 9.49
N TYR A 48 10.89 -13.85 10.76
CA TYR A 48 11.77 -14.58 11.66
C TYR A 48 12.04 -16.01 11.16
N LEU A 49 10.99 -16.74 10.76
CA LEU A 49 11.13 -18.10 10.23
C LEU A 49 11.94 -18.15 8.93
N MET A 50 11.76 -17.16 8.04
CA MET A 50 12.55 -17.01 6.82
C MET A 50 14.03 -16.80 7.14
N TYR A 51 14.34 -15.93 8.10
CA TYR A 51 15.72 -15.72 8.56
C TYR A 51 16.32 -17.03 9.11
N ARG A 52 15.59 -17.72 10.01
CA ARG A 52 16.05 -19.01 10.55
C ARG A 52 16.20 -20.10 9.48
N SER A 53 15.37 -20.09 8.44
CA SER A 53 15.48 -21.08 7.37
C SER A 53 16.69 -20.88 6.47
N LEU A 54 17.37 -19.73 6.50
CA LEU A 54 18.64 -19.54 5.76
C LEU A 54 19.74 -20.49 6.25
N GLU A 55 19.71 -20.89 7.53
CA GLU A 55 20.62 -21.88 8.11
C GLU A 55 20.36 -23.31 7.57
N VAL A 56 19.21 -23.54 6.95
CA VAL A 56 18.72 -24.87 6.53
C VAL A 56 18.64 -25.00 5.01
N SER A 57 17.89 -24.11 4.35
CA SER A 57 17.69 -24.13 2.89
C SER A 57 17.10 -22.82 2.36
N TYR A 58 17.70 -22.33 1.27
CA TYR A 58 17.14 -21.22 0.50
C TYR A 58 15.77 -21.55 -0.10
N ILE A 59 15.48 -22.81 -0.44
CA ILE A 59 14.18 -23.19 -1.00
C ILE A 59 13.07 -23.00 0.04
N ILE A 60 13.31 -23.38 1.29
CA ILE A 60 12.34 -23.16 2.39
C ILE A 60 12.09 -21.67 2.57
N THR A 61 13.14 -20.86 2.53
CA THR A 61 13.04 -19.40 2.62
C THR A 61 12.17 -18.83 1.50
N LEU A 62 12.38 -19.28 0.26
CA LEU A 62 11.58 -18.86 -0.90
C LEU A 62 10.11 -19.31 -0.80
N LEU A 63 9.85 -20.51 -0.28
CA LEU A 63 8.48 -20.99 -0.06
C LEU A 63 7.76 -20.18 1.02
N LEU A 64 8.45 -19.80 2.10
CA LEU A 64 7.92 -18.93 3.15
C LEU A 64 7.70 -17.48 2.67
N ALA A 65 8.43 -17.04 1.64
CA ALA A 65 8.22 -15.71 1.04
C ALA A 65 6.82 -15.55 0.42
N LEU A 66 6.20 -16.64 -0.07
CA LEU A 66 4.86 -16.60 -0.66
C LEU A 66 3.76 -16.19 0.35
N PRO A 67 3.58 -16.88 1.51
CA PRO A 67 2.64 -16.41 2.52
C PRO A 67 3.07 -15.07 3.13
N ALA A 68 4.37 -14.79 3.25
CA ALA A 68 4.85 -13.50 3.74
C ALA A 68 4.39 -12.34 2.84
N ALA A 69 4.47 -12.50 1.52
CA ALA A 69 3.96 -11.54 0.55
C ALA A 69 2.43 -11.33 0.69
N GLY A 70 1.68 -12.39 0.98
CA GLY A 70 0.25 -12.31 1.29
C GLY A 70 -0.03 -11.43 2.53
N PHE A 71 0.78 -11.58 3.59
CA PHE A 71 0.67 -10.74 4.78
C PHE A 71 1.15 -9.30 4.55
N THR A 72 2.17 -9.08 3.71
CA THR A 72 2.57 -7.75 3.25
C THR A 72 1.39 -7.05 2.56
N MET A 73 0.65 -7.75 1.69
CA MET A 73 -0.54 -7.20 1.05
C MET A 73 -1.64 -6.86 2.07
N ARG A 74 -1.87 -7.71 3.07
CA ARG A 74 -2.82 -7.40 4.17
C ARG A 74 -2.40 -6.16 4.95
N MET A 75 -1.10 -5.99 5.24
CA MET A 75 -0.60 -4.77 5.85
C MET A 75 -0.80 -3.55 4.96
N PHE A 76 -0.64 -3.70 3.63
CA PHE A 76 -0.92 -2.61 2.68
C PHE A 76 -2.40 -2.22 2.65
N ILE A 77 -3.33 -3.18 2.78
CA ILE A 77 -4.77 -2.89 2.90
C ILE A 77 -5.05 -2.08 4.19
N ILE A 78 -4.47 -2.48 5.32
CA ILE A 78 -4.60 -1.74 6.59
C ILE A 78 -4.04 -0.32 6.43
N PHE A 79 -2.84 -0.19 5.85
CA PHE A 79 -2.19 1.08 5.55
C PHE A 79 -3.06 1.99 4.67
N HIS A 80 -3.64 1.42 3.62
CA HIS A 80 -4.53 2.11 2.67
C HIS A 80 -5.77 2.67 3.37
N ASP A 81 -6.49 1.83 4.11
CA ASP A 81 -7.73 2.23 4.80
C ASP A 81 -7.44 3.22 5.93
N ALA A 82 -6.28 3.08 6.59
CA ALA A 82 -5.79 4.08 7.52
C ALA A 82 -5.46 5.40 6.84
N GLY A 83 -4.97 5.40 5.59
CA GLY A 83 -4.79 6.60 4.77
C GLY A 83 -6.10 7.37 4.54
N HIS A 84 -7.17 6.65 4.25
CA HIS A 84 -8.53 7.20 4.16
C HIS A 84 -9.04 7.68 5.53
N GLY A 85 -8.61 7.02 6.61
CA GLY A 85 -9.03 7.28 7.98
C GLY A 85 -10.29 6.51 8.36
N SER A 86 -10.59 5.44 7.63
CA SER A 86 -11.75 4.56 7.84
C SER A 86 -11.40 3.30 8.63
N PHE A 87 -10.11 2.99 8.83
CA PHE A 87 -9.71 1.73 9.47
C PHE A 87 -9.99 1.73 10.98
N PHE A 88 -9.68 2.81 11.69
CA PHE A 88 -10.04 3.02 13.09
C PHE A 88 -11.08 4.15 13.24
N PRO A 89 -11.92 4.14 14.29
CA PRO A 89 -12.76 5.29 14.66
C PRO A 89 -11.99 6.59 14.88
N SER A 90 -10.73 6.50 15.33
CA SER A 90 -9.89 7.65 15.68
C SER A 90 -8.90 7.97 14.56
N ARG A 91 -8.91 9.22 14.08
CA ARG A 91 -7.96 9.70 13.08
C ARG A 91 -6.50 9.52 13.54
N LYS A 92 -6.21 9.83 14.80
CA LYS A 92 -4.85 9.69 15.36
C LYS A 92 -4.34 8.25 15.30
N TRP A 93 -5.23 7.27 15.52
CA TRP A 93 -4.87 5.85 15.46
C TRP A 93 -4.73 5.34 14.02
N ASN A 94 -5.52 5.86 13.08
CA ASN A 94 -5.28 5.65 11.65
C ASN A 94 -3.92 6.19 11.24
N ASP A 95 -3.61 7.42 11.62
CA ASP A 95 -2.33 8.05 11.28
C ASP A 95 -1.16 7.25 11.89
N PHE A 96 -1.28 6.81 13.15
CA PHE A 96 -0.29 5.98 13.81
C PHE A 96 -0.06 4.64 13.10
N ILE A 97 -1.13 3.86 12.86
CA ILE A 97 -0.99 2.55 12.24
C ILE A 97 -0.52 2.65 10.79
N GLY A 98 -0.94 3.70 10.08
CA GLY A 98 -0.50 4.00 8.71
C GLY A 98 0.98 4.36 8.66
N ILE A 99 1.49 5.17 9.59
CA ILE A 99 2.93 5.43 9.69
C ILE A 99 3.69 4.15 10.02
N PHE A 100 3.23 3.39 11.01
CA PHE A 100 3.88 2.15 11.45
C PHE A 100 3.98 1.12 10.31
N THR A 101 2.85 0.77 9.69
CA THR A 101 2.81 -0.16 8.56
C THR A 101 3.57 0.39 7.35
N GLY A 102 3.46 1.70 7.10
CA GLY A 102 4.19 2.38 6.03
C GLY A 102 5.71 2.19 6.11
N ILE A 103 6.31 2.21 7.31
CA ILE A 103 7.75 1.95 7.48
C ILE A 103 8.13 0.57 6.94
N PHE A 104 7.40 -0.48 7.34
CA PHE A 104 7.67 -1.87 6.90
C PHE A 104 7.30 -2.11 5.43
N LEU A 105 6.37 -1.32 4.89
CA LEU A 105 6.01 -1.29 3.47
C LEU A 105 6.92 -0.36 2.66
N MET A 106 7.98 0.20 3.26
CA MET A 106 8.90 1.15 2.63
C MET A 106 8.20 2.40 2.02
N THR A 107 7.03 2.76 2.57
CA THR A 107 6.11 3.76 2.04
C THR A 107 5.91 4.94 2.98
N PRO A 108 6.20 6.20 2.57
CA PRO A 108 6.06 7.36 3.43
C PRO A 108 4.60 7.79 3.54
N TYR A 109 3.98 7.51 4.69
CA TYR A 109 2.53 7.62 4.91
C TYR A 109 1.90 8.94 4.45
N TRP A 110 2.44 10.11 4.84
CA TRP A 110 1.78 11.38 4.51
C TRP A 110 1.87 11.75 3.03
N ALA A 111 3.03 11.49 2.41
CA ALA A 111 3.22 11.72 0.98
C ALA A 111 2.30 10.78 0.18
N TRP A 112 2.31 9.49 0.51
CA TRP A 112 1.46 8.51 -0.14
C TRP A 112 -0.04 8.81 0.08
N ARG A 113 -0.44 9.15 1.31
CA ARG A 113 -1.84 9.49 1.62
C ARG A 113 -2.34 10.66 0.77
N HIS A 114 -1.50 11.68 0.55
CA HIS A 114 -1.87 12.81 -0.28
C HIS A 114 -2.00 12.41 -1.75
N SER A 115 -0.98 11.76 -2.32
CA SER A 115 -1.01 11.32 -3.72
C SER A 115 -2.16 10.34 -3.98
N HIS A 116 -2.45 9.47 -3.02
CA HIS A 116 -3.53 8.50 -3.09
C HIS A 116 -4.91 9.15 -3.04
N ALA A 117 -5.09 10.19 -2.21
CA ALA A 117 -6.33 10.95 -2.20
C ALA A 117 -6.57 11.67 -3.54
N ILE A 118 -5.51 12.19 -4.18
CA ILE A 118 -5.60 12.75 -5.54
C ILE A 118 -5.98 11.66 -6.53
N HIS A 119 -5.30 10.51 -6.49
CA HIS A 119 -5.61 9.37 -7.35
C HIS A 119 -7.09 8.96 -7.24
N HIS A 120 -7.65 8.81 -6.03
CA HIS A 120 -9.08 8.51 -5.88
C HIS A 120 -10.01 9.60 -6.42
N ALA A 121 -9.59 10.87 -6.36
CA ALA A 121 -10.37 11.98 -6.89
C ALA A 121 -10.30 12.10 -8.42
N THR A 122 -9.25 11.57 -9.06
CA THR A 122 -9.01 11.69 -10.51
C THR A 122 -8.97 10.35 -11.25
N ALA A 123 -9.13 9.22 -10.56
CA ALA A 123 -9.08 7.90 -11.16
C ALA A 123 -10.17 7.75 -12.25
N GLY A 124 -9.73 7.41 -13.46
CA GLY A 124 -10.63 7.28 -14.62
C GLY A 124 -10.98 8.61 -15.30
N ASP A 125 -10.51 9.74 -14.80
CA ASP A 125 -10.62 11.05 -15.44
C ASP A 125 -9.43 11.27 -16.39
N LEU A 126 -9.70 11.20 -17.70
CA LEU A 126 -8.66 11.35 -18.72
C LEU A 126 -8.08 12.77 -18.78
N ASP A 127 -8.75 13.78 -18.24
CA ASP A 127 -8.29 15.18 -18.26
C ASP A 127 -7.45 15.53 -17.03
N ARG A 128 -7.48 14.71 -15.97
CA ARG A 128 -6.80 14.96 -14.69
C ARG A 128 -5.81 13.86 -14.30
N ARG A 129 -5.08 13.32 -15.28
CA ARG A 129 -4.06 12.27 -15.07
C ARG A 129 -2.81 12.81 -14.38
N GLY A 130 -2.14 11.95 -13.62
CA GLY A 130 -0.70 12.10 -13.35
C GLY A 130 -0.24 11.63 -11.97
N THR A 131 -0.93 12.07 -10.91
CA THR A 131 -0.54 11.74 -9.54
C THR A 131 -1.16 10.42 -9.11
N GLY A 132 -0.31 9.41 -8.86
CA GLY A 132 -0.75 8.07 -8.43
C GLY A 132 -1.38 7.22 -9.54
N ASP A 133 -1.42 7.72 -10.78
CA ASP A 133 -2.01 7.02 -11.91
C ASP A 133 -1.00 6.18 -12.69
N ILE A 134 -1.51 5.12 -13.32
CA ILE A 134 -0.76 4.37 -14.32
C ILE A 134 -0.86 5.11 -15.64
N TRP A 135 0.30 5.41 -16.25
CA TRP A 135 0.34 6.12 -17.53
C TRP A 135 -0.45 5.34 -18.59
N THR A 136 -1.56 5.92 -19.03
CA THR A 136 -2.49 5.31 -19.97
C THR A 136 -2.75 6.28 -21.10
N MET A 137 -2.60 5.81 -22.33
CA MET A 137 -2.92 6.57 -23.54
C MET A 137 -4.26 6.14 -24.11
N THR A 138 -5.02 7.10 -24.66
CA THR A 138 -6.11 6.78 -25.59
C THR A 138 -5.54 6.23 -26.90
N LYS A 139 -6.41 5.58 -27.70
CA LYS A 139 -6.03 5.10 -29.04
C LYS A 139 -5.46 6.24 -29.89
N GLU A 140 -6.13 7.39 -29.90
CA GLU A 140 -5.73 8.56 -30.68
C GLU A 140 -4.37 9.11 -30.20
N GLU A 141 -4.18 9.26 -28.89
CA GLU A 141 -2.89 9.69 -28.32
C GLU A 141 -1.75 8.75 -28.74
N TYR A 142 -1.96 7.44 -28.67
CA TYR A 142 -0.96 6.43 -29.01
C TYR A 142 -0.56 6.47 -30.50
N TYR A 143 -1.52 6.64 -31.42
CA TYR A 143 -1.23 6.73 -32.86
C TYR A 143 -0.58 8.06 -33.26
N LYS A 144 -0.79 9.12 -32.49
CA LYS A 144 -0.08 10.41 -32.67
C LYS A 144 1.38 10.37 -32.19
N GLN A 145 1.79 9.38 -31.40
CA GLN A 145 3.17 9.28 -30.90
C GLN A 145 4.14 8.68 -31.93
N PRO A 146 5.42 9.11 -31.94
CA PRO A 146 6.48 8.46 -32.71
C PRO A 146 6.72 7.01 -32.26
N LYS A 147 7.24 6.17 -33.16
CA LYS A 147 7.44 4.72 -32.95
C LYS A 147 8.21 4.39 -31.66
N TRP A 148 9.22 5.18 -31.28
CA TRP A 148 10.00 4.95 -30.07
C TRP A 148 9.18 5.19 -28.78
N LYS A 149 8.29 6.19 -28.75
CA LYS A 149 7.37 6.41 -27.62
C LYS A 149 6.33 5.30 -27.53
N ARG A 150 5.87 4.81 -28.68
CA ARG A 150 4.97 3.64 -28.73
C ARG A 150 5.65 2.37 -28.22
N PHE A 151 6.91 2.16 -28.54
CA PHE A 151 7.73 1.07 -27.99
C PHE A 151 7.95 1.24 -26.49
N GLY A 152 8.30 2.45 -26.03
CA GLY A 152 8.43 2.76 -24.61
C GLY A 152 7.14 2.55 -23.83
N TYR A 153 5.99 2.96 -24.39
CA TYR A 153 4.67 2.68 -23.81
C TYR A 153 4.36 1.19 -23.78
N TRP A 154 4.69 0.44 -24.84
CA TRP A 154 4.53 -1.03 -24.85
C TRP A 154 5.39 -1.71 -23.77
N LEU A 155 6.65 -1.30 -23.62
CA LEU A 155 7.53 -1.79 -22.57
C LEU A 155 6.99 -1.43 -21.18
N TYR A 156 6.60 -0.17 -20.99
CA TYR A 156 5.95 0.29 -19.76
C TYR A 156 4.71 -0.51 -19.44
N ARG A 157 3.90 -0.90 -20.43
CA ARG A 157 2.66 -1.68 -20.25
C ARG A 157 2.87 -3.20 -20.20
N ASN A 158 4.10 -3.69 -20.28
CA ASN A 158 4.41 -5.11 -20.14
C ASN A 158 4.18 -5.57 -18.69
N PRO A 159 3.50 -6.70 -18.42
CA PRO A 159 3.23 -7.17 -17.06
C PRO A 159 4.49 -7.34 -16.19
N PHE A 160 5.59 -7.83 -16.76
CA PHE A 160 6.85 -7.96 -16.02
C PHE A 160 7.38 -6.59 -15.59
N VAL A 161 7.27 -5.58 -16.45
CA VAL A 161 7.70 -4.21 -16.12
C VAL A 161 6.78 -3.59 -15.07
N ILE A 162 5.45 -3.70 -15.21
CA ILE A 162 4.48 -3.11 -14.27
C ILE A 162 4.46 -3.81 -12.91
N PHE A 163 4.67 -5.13 -12.86
CA PHE A 163 4.52 -5.88 -11.61
C PHE A 163 5.84 -6.25 -10.94
N VAL A 164 6.98 -6.16 -11.65
CA VAL A 164 8.30 -6.45 -11.08
C VAL A 164 9.15 -5.19 -11.04
N ILE A 165 9.51 -4.64 -12.20
CA ILE A 165 10.47 -3.54 -12.27
C ILE A 165 9.92 -2.25 -11.65
N GLY A 166 8.71 -1.85 -12.03
CA GLY A 166 8.07 -0.61 -11.60
C GLY A 166 7.91 -0.53 -10.08
N PRO A 167 7.28 -1.52 -9.42
CA PRO A 167 7.10 -1.52 -7.96
C PRO A 167 8.45 -1.56 -7.23
N THR A 168 9.42 -2.36 -7.70
CA THR A 168 10.75 -2.35 -7.08
C THR A 168 11.39 -0.97 -7.15
N LEU A 169 11.36 -0.31 -8.32
CA LEU A 169 11.89 1.05 -8.44
C LEU A 169 11.13 2.05 -7.58
N ASP A 170 9.80 1.98 -7.55
CA ASP A 170 8.98 2.91 -6.79
C ASP A 170 9.22 2.79 -5.29
N PHE A 171 8.98 1.61 -4.70
CA PHE A 171 9.06 1.41 -3.25
C PHE A 171 10.50 1.50 -2.72
N VAL A 172 11.50 1.01 -3.46
CA VAL A 172 12.89 0.97 -2.99
C VAL A 172 13.62 2.29 -3.28
N VAL A 173 13.36 2.93 -4.41
CA VAL A 173 14.15 4.09 -4.88
C VAL A 173 13.32 5.38 -4.88
N LEU A 174 12.26 5.46 -5.69
CA LEU A 174 11.59 6.74 -5.98
C LEU A 174 10.93 7.31 -4.73
N GLN A 175 10.32 6.47 -3.90
CA GLN A 175 9.69 6.91 -2.67
C GLN A 175 10.66 7.48 -1.62
N ARG A 176 11.98 7.31 -1.80
CA ARG A 176 13.02 7.89 -0.94
C ARG A 176 13.33 9.34 -1.30
N LEU A 177 12.91 9.78 -2.48
CA LEU A 177 13.26 11.07 -3.08
C LEU A 177 12.02 11.96 -3.16
N TYR A 178 11.93 12.93 -2.25
CA TYR A 178 10.77 13.85 -2.17
C TYR A 178 10.47 14.63 -3.47
N PRO A 179 11.45 15.01 -4.32
CA PRO A 179 11.13 15.67 -5.59
C PRO A 179 10.44 14.74 -6.59
N ILE A 180 10.63 13.43 -6.45
CA ILE A 180 10.20 12.43 -7.44
C ILE A 180 8.88 11.77 -7.01
N ASN A 181 8.66 11.57 -5.71
CA ASN A 181 7.43 10.95 -5.19
C ASN A 181 6.27 11.95 -4.99
N ALA A 182 6.33 13.11 -5.65
CA ALA A 182 5.33 14.18 -5.58
C ALA A 182 5.12 14.82 -4.19
N ALA A 183 6.03 14.64 -3.24
CA ALA A 183 5.96 15.28 -1.93
C ALA A 183 6.32 16.78 -2.01
N THR A 184 5.31 17.64 -2.04
CA THR A 184 5.51 19.09 -2.22
C THR A 184 5.40 19.85 -0.90
N ASP A 185 4.49 19.44 -0.02
CA ASP A 185 4.26 20.06 1.28
C ASP A 185 5.35 19.69 2.32
N PRO A 186 5.72 20.59 3.24
CA PRO A 186 6.67 20.30 4.32
C PRO A 186 6.34 19.05 5.16
N ARG A 187 5.06 18.72 5.38
CA ARG A 187 4.63 17.50 6.09
C ARG A 187 4.96 16.24 5.29
N GLU A 188 4.73 16.25 4.00
CA GLU A 188 5.01 15.11 3.10
C GLU A 188 6.52 14.88 3.02
N LYS A 189 7.29 15.94 2.81
CA LYS A 189 8.77 15.89 2.82
C LYS A 189 9.30 15.34 4.13
N ARG A 190 8.79 15.80 5.27
CA ARG A 190 9.14 15.25 6.59
C ARG A 190 8.77 13.77 6.73
N SER A 191 7.65 13.33 6.16
CA SER A 191 7.28 11.91 6.14
C SER A 191 8.28 11.08 5.34
N VAL A 192 8.75 11.57 4.19
CA VAL A 192 9.79 10.89 3.40
C VAL A 192 11.08 10.75 4.18
N MET A 193 11.56 11.86 4.78
CA MET A 193 12.77 11.86 5.60
C MET A 193 12.64 10.95 6.83
N PHE A 194 11.49 10.99 7.51
CA PHE A 194 11.23 10.13 8.66
C PHE A 194 11.28 8.65 8.27
N THR A 195 10.61 8.25 7.18
CA THR A 195 10.69 6.87 6.68
C THR A 195 12.12 6.49 6.29
N ASN A 196 12.89 7.36 5.64
CA ASN A 196 14.31 7.11 5.32
C ASN A 196 15.13 6.82 6.59
N VAL A 197 14.97 7.64 7.64
CA VAL A 197 15.69 7.47 8.90
C VAL A 197 15.27 6.18 9.60
N MET A 198 13.97 5.85 9.61
CA MET A 198 13.49 4.59 10.21
C MET A 198 14.03 3.36 9.47
N LEU A 199 14.05 3.38 8.13
CA LEU A 199 14.64 2.31 7.33
C LEU A 199 16.14 2.18 7.60
N LEU A 200 16.88 3.30 7.66
CA LEU A 200 18.30 3.29 8.01
C LEU A 200 18.54 2.66 9.39
N ILE A 201 17.73 3.04 10.40
CA ILE A 201 17.81 2.45 11.75
C ILE A 201 17.55 0.95 11.69
N ILE A 202 16.52 0.51 10.97
CA ILE A 202 16.21 -0.92 10.80
C ILE A 202 17.40 -1.66 10.16
N PHE A 203 17.97 -1.12 9.09
CA PHE A 203 19.13 -1.72 8.43
C PHE A 203 20.36 -1.78 9.34
N VAL A 204 20.66 -0.71 10.09
CA VAL A 204 21.78 -0.69 11.03
C VAL A 204 21.58 -1.70 12.15
N ILE A 205 20.38 -1.77 12.74
CA ILE A 205 20.06 -2.78 13.77
C ILE A 205 20.23 -4.18 13.18
N ALA A 206 19.72 -4.43 11.98
CA ALA A 206 19.82 -5.73 11.34
C ALA A 206 21.29 -6.10 11.04
N ALA A 207 22.11 -5.17 10.53
CA ALA A 207 23.55 -5.36 10.35
C ALA A 207 24.27 -5.75 11.66
N LEU A 208 23.97 -5.04 12.76
CA LEU A 208 24.60 -5.27 14.06
C LEU A 208 24.13 -6.54 14.78
N THR A 209 22.94 -7.06 14.46
CA THR A 209 22.33 -8.17 15.20
C THR A 209 22.31 -9.49 14.45
N ILE A 210 22.08 -9.45 13.13
CA ILE A 210 21.95 -10.65 12.29
C ILE A 210 23.01 -10.73 11.19
N GLY A 211 23.97 -9.79 11.15
CA GLY A 211 25.12 -9.85 10.25
C GLY A 211 24.77 -9.62 8.78
N LEU A 212 23.99 -8.58 8.50
CA LEU A 212 23.83 -8.02 7.15
C LEU A 212 25.10 -7.38 6.62
#